data_AF-X1FMP3-F1
#
_entry.id   AF-X1FMP3-F1
#
_cell.length_a   1.000
_cell.length_b   1.000
_cell.length_c   1.000
_cell.angle_alpha   90.00
_cell.angle_beta   90.00
_cell.angle_gamma   90.00
#
_symmetry.space_group_name_H-M   'P 1'
#
loop_
_entity.id
_entity.type
_entity.pdbx_description
1 polymer ?
#
loop_
_entity_poly.entity_id
_entity_poly.type
_entity_poly.pdbx_seq_one_letter_code
_entity_poly.pdbx_strand_id
1 'polypeptide(L)'
;MTRLGNQRTKRLKAMAAALTGNKLPEIIPGLGPYGSGIVFFSIGQEALTVPVDGNIARVVCRYFGLTFGHGEPRKKPEVSAAVKSIIDTQRDFSQKLEVLYALVDLGDSICRPKPRCQHCISAASCVFAKHTHVT
;
A
#
# COMPACT_ATOMS: atom_id res chain seq x y z
N MET A 1 -8.05 -32.38 0.67
CA MET A 1 -7.87 -30.90 0.56
C MET A 1 -8.17 -30.27 1.92
N THR A 2 -7.32 -29.35 2.39
CA THR A 2 -7.52 -28.65 3.67
C THR A 2 -8.66 -27.61 3.56
N ARG A 3 -9.30 -27.28 4.69
CA ARG A 3 -10.33 -26.23 4.78
C ARG A 3 -9.87 -24.90 4.15
N LEU A 4 -8.60 -24.56 4.32
CA LEU A 4 -7.98 -23.37 3.73
C LEU A 4 -7.84 -23.49 2.19
N GLY A 5 -7.48 -24.67 1.67
CA GLY A 5 -7.42 -24.93 0.23
C GLY A 5 -8.77 -24.77 -0.46
N ASN A 6 -9.84 -25.28 0.16
CA ASN A 6 -11.21 -25.13 -0.35
C ASN A 6 -11.64 -23.66 -0.38
N GLN A 7 -11.33 -22.90 0.69
CA GLN A 7 -11.64 -21.47 0.76
C GLN A 7 -10.91 -20.66 -0.34
N ARG A 8 -9.61 -20.92 -0.55
CA ARG A 8 -8.82 -20.24 -1.59
C ARG A 8 -9.33 -20.57 -2.98
N THR A 9 -9.66 -21.83 -3.23
CA THR A 9 -10.25 -22.27 -4.51
C THR A 9 -11.56 -21.54 -4.79
N LYS A 10 -12.45 -21.43 -3.80
CA LYS A 10 -13.71 -20.69 -3.95
C LYS A 10 -13.48 -19.22 -4.27
N ARG A 11 -12.52 -18.57 -3.61
CA ARG A 11 -12.15 -17.16 -3.87
C ARG A 11 -11.58 -16.97 -5.27
N LEU A 12 -10.69 -17.85 -5.72
CA LEU A 12 -10.10 -17.78 -7.07
C LEU A 12 -11.16 -17.97 -8.16
N LYS A 13 -12.10 -18.91 -7.99
CA LYS A 13 -13.21 -19.09 -8.93
C LYS A 13 -14.09 -17.85 -9.03
N ALA A 14 -14.42 -17.24 -7.89
CA ALA A 14 -15.21 -16.00 -7.86
C ALA A 14 -14.45 -14.82 -8.50
N MET A 15 -13.14 -14.72 -8.26
CA MET A 15 -12.28 -13.72 -8.89
C MET A 15 -12.30 -13.87 -10.41
N ALA A 16 -12.06 -15.08 -10.93
CA ALA A 16 -12.03 -15.35 -12.36
C ALA A 16 -13.35 -14.96 -13.05
N ALA A 17 -14.48 -15.32 -12.45
CA ALA A 17 -15.80 -14.94 -12.97
C ALA A 17 -16.02 -13.41 -13.01
N ALA A 18 -15.49 -12.67 -12.02
CA ALA A 18 -15.58 -11.21 -12.00
C ALA A 18 -14.67 -10.54 -13.05
N LEU A 19 -13.51 -11.13 -13.35
CA LEU A 19 -12.55 -10.62 -14.33
C LEU A 19 -13.00 -10.83 -15.79
N THR A 20 -13.93 -11.75 -16.05
CA THR A 20 -14.48 -11.99 -17.40
C THR A 20 -15.66 -11.09 -17.76
N GLY A 21 -16.14 -10.25 -16.84
CA GLY A 21 -17.24 -9.32 -17.10
C GLY A 21 -16.79 -8.05 -17.81
N ASN A 22 -17.75 -7.30 -18.37
CA ASN A 22 -17.49 -6.03 -19.06
C ASN A 22 -17.10 -4.87 -18.11
N LYS A 23 -17.32 -5.03 -16.81
CA LYS A 23 -17.00 -4.02 -15.78
C LYS A 23 -16.37 -4.70 -14.58
N LEU A 24 -15.21 -4.20 -14.17
CA LEU A 24 -14.51 -4.66 -12.98
C LEU A 24 -15.21 -4.11 -11.72
N PRO A 25 -15.53 -4.95 -10.72
CA PRO A 25 -16.02 -4.46 -9.43
C PRO A 25 -14.92 -3.72 -8.68
N GLU A 26 -15.28 -2.62 -7.99
CA GLU A 26 -14.33 -1.80 -7.21
C GLU A 26 -13.55 -2.59 -6.16
N ILE A 27 -14.20 -3.60 -5.56
CA ILE A 27 -13.57 -4.62 -4.72
C ILE A 27 -13.70 -5.98 -5.43
N ILE A 28 -12.60 -6.46 -5.97
CA ILE A 28 -12.54 -7.69 -6.76
C ILE A 28 -12.67 -8.89 -5.81
N PRO A 29 -13.61 -9.83 -6.04
CA PRO A 29 -13.77 -10.99 -5.18
C PRO A 29 -12.45 -11.74 -4.97
N GLY A 30 -12.07 -11.95 -3.72
CA GLY A 30 -10.80 -12.59 -3.36
C GLY A 30 -9.61 -11.63 -3.24
N LEU A 31 -9.71 -10.40 -3.75
CA LEU A 31 -8.80 -9.30 -3.46
C LEU A 31 -9.44 -8.34 -2.44
N GLY A 32 -8.68 -7.95 -1.43
CA GLY A 32 -9.10 -6.86 -0.55
C GLY A 32 -8.98 -5.49 -1.24
N PRO A 33 -9.21 -4.39 -0.51
CA PRO A 33 -9.04 -3.02 -1.03
C PRO A 33 -7.64 -2.78 -1.62
N TYR A 34 -6.59 -3.28 -0.95
CA TYR A 34 -5.22 -3.21 -1.45
C TYR A 34 -5.07 -3.87 -2.83
N GLY A 35 -5.43 -5.15 -2.94
CA GLY A 35 -5.24 -5.91 -4.17
C GLY A 35 -6.11 -5.40 -5.31
N SER A 36 -7.34 -4.98 -5.01
CA SER A 36 -8.23 -4.39 -6.01
C SER A 36 -7.63 -3.08 -6.53
N GLY A 37 -7.16 -2.21 -5.64
CA GLY A 37 -6.54 -0.96 -6.06
C GLY A 37 -5.32 -1.18 -6.95
N ILE A 38 -4.44 -2.13 -6.64
CA ILE A 38 -3.30 -2.47 -7.52
C ILE A 38 -3.75 -2.84 -8.94
N VAL A 39 -4.83 -3.62 -9.08
CA VAL A 39 -5.39 -3.97 -10.40
C VAL A 39 -5.95 -2.74 -11.11
N PHE A 40 -6.68 -1.86 -10.41
CA PHE A 40 -7.20 -0.63 -11.03
C PHE A 40 -6.08 0.29 -11.53
N PHE A 41 -5.04 0.51 -10.72
CA PHE A 41 -3.87 1.28 -11.13
C PHE A 41 -3.16 0.64 -12.34
N SER A 42 -3.05 -0.69 -12.40
CA SER A 42 -2.35 -1.38 -13.51
C SER A 42 -3.08 -1.30 -14.85
N ILE A 43 -4.41 -1.08 -14.84
CA ILE A 43 -5.21 -0.89 -16.05
C ILE A 43 -5.52 0.57 -16.35
N GLY A 44 -4.89 1.52 -15.64
CA GLY A 44 -5.05 2.95 -15.89
C GLY A 44 -6.36 3.53 -15.38
N GLN A 45 -6.89 3.02 -14.27
CA GLN A 45 -8.12 3.48 -13.65
C GLN A 45 -7.91 3.90 -12.19
N GLU A 46 -8.71 4.86 -11.74
CA GLU A 46 -8.75 5.22 -10.32
C GLU A 46 -9.33 4.07 -9.49
N ALA A 47 -8.69 3.80 -8.35
CA ALA A 47 -9.17 2.83 -7.38
C ALA A 47 -10.10 3.51 -6.35
N LEU A 48 -11.06 2.75 -5.81
CA LEU A 48 -11.90 3.22 -4.69
C LEU A 48 -11.07 3.66 -3.47
N THR A 49 -9.99 2.92 -3.20
CA THR A 49 -9.03 3.25 -2.14
C THR A 49 -7.62 3.04 -2.64
N VAL A 50 -6.71 3.96 -2.30
CA VAL A 50 -5.27 3.79 -2.56
C VAL A 50 -4.76 2.51 -1.89
N PRO A 51 -3.95 1.68 -2.59
CA PRO A 51 -3.38 0.47 -2.01
C PRO A 51 -2.43 0.80 -0.85
N VAL A 52 -2.82 0.39 0.36
CA VAL A 52 -1.96 0.52 1.56
C VAL A 52 -1.83 -0.84 2.25
N ASP A 53 -0.60 -1.32 2.34
CA ASP A 53 -0.25 -2.51 3.12
C ASP A 53 0.52 -2.13 4.40
N GLY A 54 1.04 -3.13 5.12
CA GLY A 54 1.81 -2.89 6.35
C GLY A 54 3.17 -2.22 6.11
N ASN A 55 3.77 -2.39 4.93
CA ASN A 55 5.04 -1.78 4.56
C ASN A 55 4.85 -0.30 4.22
N ILE A 56 3.93 0.00 3.31
CA ILE A 56 3.55 1.36 2.91
C ILE A 56 3.11 2.16 4.14
N ALA A 57 2.21 1.61 4.95
CA ALA A 57 1.73 2.31 6.15
C ALA A 57 2.88 2.66 7.11
N ARG A 58 3.83 1.75 7.32
CA ARG A 58 4.99 2.00 8.19
C ARG A 58 5.89 3.10 7.64
N VAL A 59 6.18 3.08 6.34
CA VAL A 59 6.99 4.11 5.67
C VAL A 59 6.35 5.47 5.85
N VAL A 60 5.08 5.60 5.47
CA VAL A 60 4.35 6.87 5.48
C VAL A 60 4.16 7.39 6.90
N CYS A 61 3.79 6.53 7.86
CA CYS A 61 3.68 6.95 9.27
C CYS A 61 5.00 7.50 9.82
N ARG A 62 6.13 6.83 9.53
CA ARG A 62 7.45 7.30 9.99
C ARG A 62 7.88 8.59 9.30
N TYR A 63 7.63 8.69 7.99
CA TYR A 63 8.02 9.85 7.21
C TYR A 63 7.30 11.11 7.67
N PHE A 64 5.97 11.04 7.83
CA PHE A 64 5.14 12.18 8.24
C PHE A 64 4.95 12.32 9.76
N GLY A 65 5.44 11.38 10.57
CA GLY A 65 5.26 11.40 12.03
C GLY A 65 3.84 11.06 12.49
N LEU A 66 3.09 10.26 11.72
CA LEU A 66 1.73 9.85 12.08
C LEU A 66 1.75 8.77 13.15
N THR A 67 1.07 9.01 14.28
CA THR A 67 0.95 8.07 15.39
C THR A 67 -0.51 7.83 15.73
N PHE A 68 -0.87 6.58 16.01
CA PHE A 68 -2.23 6.18 16.34
C PHE A 68 -2.24 5.37 17.63
N GLY A 69 -3.14 5.68 18.56
CA GLY A 69 -3.24 4.98 19.84
C GLY A 69 -3.86 3.58 19.76
N HIS A 70 -4.59 3.26 18.69
CA HIS A 70 -5.25 1.97 18.50
C HIS A 70 -5.58 1.67 17.03
N GLY A 71 -5.73 0.39 16.71
CA GLY A 71 -6.06 -0.10 15.37
C GLY A 71 -4.87 -0.18 14.43
N GLU A 72 -5.08 -0.80 13.27
CA GLU A 72 -4.03 -0.97 12.26
C GLU A 72 -3.81 0.33 11.46
N PRO A 73 -2.58 0.87 11.38
CA PRO A 73 -2.32 2.11 10.65
C PRO A 73 -2.75 2.07 9.17
N ARG A 74 -2.59 0.93 8.49
CA ARG A 74 -3.01 0.74 7.09
C ARG A 74 -4.52 0.89 6.85
N LYS A 75 -5.33 0.92 7.91
CA LYS A 75 -6.79 1.12 7.85
C LYS A 75 -7.19 2.56 8.20
N LYS A 76 -6.23 3.44 8.48
CA LYS A 76 -6.48 4.82 8.89
C LYS A 76 -6.63 5.73 7.65
N PRO A 77 -7.67 6.57 7.58
CA PRO A 77 -7.88 7.46 6.44
C PRO A 77 -6.73 8.45 6.25
N GLU A 78 -6.08 8.87 7.34
CA GLU A 78 -4.91 9.77 7.32
C GLU A 78 -3.72 9.13 6.60
N VAL A 79 -3.54 7.81 6.77
CA VAL A 79 -2.48 7.07 6.07
C VAL A 79 -2.82 6.97 4.59
N SER A 80 -4.07 6.63 4.23
CA SER A 80 -4.50 6.62 2.82
C SER A 80 -4.34 7.98 2.16
N ALA A 81 -4.67 9.07 2.86
CA ALA A 81 -4.50 10.44 2.36
C ALA A 81 -3.02 10.79 2.15
N ALA A 82 -2.15 10.41 3.08
CA ALA A 82 -0.72 10.64 2.97
C ALA A 82 -0.06 9.80 1.85
N VAL A 83 -0.54 8.58 1.58
CA VAL A 83 -0.10 7.83 0.39
C VAL A 83 -0.61 8.49 -0.88
N LYS A 84 -1.88 8.92 -0.90
CA LYS A 84 -2.49 9.60 -2.04
C LYS A 84 -1.73 10.87 -2.43
N SER A 85 -1.33 11.69 -1.46
CA SER A 85 -0.56 12.91 -1.72
C SER A 85 0.81 12.65 -2.34
N ILE A 86 1.43 11.50 -2.06
CA ILE A 86 2.69 11.09 -2.70
C ILE A 86 2.43 10.69 -4.15
N ILE A 87 1.48 9.80 -4.42
CA ILE A 87 1.26 9.27 -5.77
C ILE A 87 0.64 10.30 -6.71
N ASP A 88 -0.16 11.24 -6.22
CA ASP A 88 -0.76 12.31 -7.04
C ASP A 88 0.25 13.36 -7.53
N THR A 89 1.52 13.27 -7.09
CA THR A 89 2.62 14.01 -7.73
C THR A 89 2.90 13.51 -9.16
N GLN A 90 2.42 12.31 -9.51
CA GLN A 90 2.56 11.71 -10.83
C GLN A 90 1.23 11.82 -11.59
N ARG A 91 1.33 12.08 -12.90
CA ARG A 91 0.16 12.23 -13.77
C ARG A 91 -0.39 10.89 -14.25
N ASP A 92 0.50 9.96 -14.59
CA ASP A 92 0.14 8.69 -15.22
C ASP A 92 -0.02 7.57 -14.19
N PHE A 93 -1.03 6.72 -14.35
CA PHE A 93 -1.29 5.59 -13.45
C PHE A 93 -0.13 4.60 -13.35
N SER A 94 0.64 4.41 -14.43
CA SER A 94 1.85 3.57 -14.42
C SER A 94 2.90 4.12 -13.45
N GLN A 95 3.17 5.42 -13.49
CA GLN A 95 4.09 6.09 -12.55
C GLN A 95 3.56 6.06 -11.13
N LYS A 96 2.24 6.25 -10.92
CA LYS A 96 1.61 6.09 -9.60
C LYS A 96 1.84 4.68 -9.05
N LEU A 97 1.69 3.65 -9.90
CA LEU A 97 1.93 2.26 -9.54
C LEU A 97 3.41 1.98 -9.22
N GLU A 98 4.34 2.52 -10.01
CA GLU A 98 5.78 2.45 -9.73
C GLU A 98 6.12 3.04 -8.36
N VAL A 99 5.54 4.20 -8.01
CA VAL A 99 5.72 4.81 -6.69
C VAL A 99 5.17 3.92 -5.57
N LEU A 100 4.00 3.30 -5.76
CA LEU A 100 3.46 2.34 -4.78
C LEU A 100 4.40 1.15 -4.57
N TYR A 101 4.94 0.57 -5.65
CA TYR A 101 5.92 -0.51 -5.54
C TYR A 101 7.22 -0.05 -4.90
N ALA A 102 7.72 1.14 -5.23
CA ALA A 102 8.89 1.71 -4.59
C ALA A 102 8.70 1.91 -3.08
N LEU A 103 7.49 2.28 -2.64
CA LEU A 103 7.15 2.36 -1.21
C LEU A 103 7.14 0.97 -0.53
N VAL A 104 6.65 -0.06 -1.23
CA VAL A 104 6.72 -1.46 -0.74
C VAL A 104 8.17 -1.88 -0.59
N ASP A 105 8.99 -1.70 -1.62
CA ASP A 105 10.41 -2.08 -1.64
C ASP A 105 11.20 -1.33 -0.56
N LEU A 106 10.97 -0.02 -0.43
CA LEU A 106 11.57 0.80 0.62
C LEU A 106 11.15 0.29 2.01
N GLY A 107 9.87 -0.02 2.19
CA GLY A 107 9.33 -0.55 3.44
C GLY A 107 9.93 -1.90 3.82
N ASP A 108 10.17 -2.77 2.85
CA ASP A 108 10.71 -4.11 3.07
C ASP A 108 12.22 -4.10 3.36
N SER A 109 12.99 -3.38 2.55
CA SER A 109 14.45 -3.48 2.55
C SER A 109 15.16 -2.45 3.44
N ILE A 110 14.60 -1.23 3.60
CA ILE A 110 15.23 -0.11 4.33
C ILE A 110 14.42 0.29 5.56
N CYS A 111 13.17 0.72 5.37
CA CYS A 111 12.26 1.17 6.43
C CYS A 111 11.54 0.00 7.12
N ARG A 112 12.23 -1.12 7.28
CA ARG A 112 11.79 -2.33 7.97
C ARG A 112 11.55 -2.07 9.48
N PRO A 113 10.97 -3.02 10.26
CA PRO A 113 10.68 -2.81 11.69
C PRO A 113 11.87 -2.24 12.48
N LYS A 114 13.09 -2.76 12.24
CA LYS A 114 14.37 -2.15 12.65
C LYS A 114 15.00 -1.40 11.46
N PRO A 115 14.72 -0.09 11.28
CA PRO A 115 15.05 0.62 10.05
C PRO A 115 16.56 0.82 9.88
N ARG A 116 16.98 0.97 8.63
CA ARG A 116 18.35 1.36 8.25
C ARG A 116 18.38 2.82 7.78
N CYS A 117 18.01 3.75 8.67
CA CYS A 117 17.81 5.17 8.33
C CYS A 117 19.02 5.81 7.64
N GLN A 118 20.24 5.42 8.02
CA GLN A 118 21.48 5.91 7.42
C GLN A 118 21.64 5.57 5.93
N HIS A 119 20.88 4.59 5.42
CA HIS A 119 20.85 4.22 4.00
C HIS A 119 19.57 4.68 3.29
N CYS A 120 18.70 5.43 3.98
CA CYS A 120 17.44 5.90 3.42
C CYS A 120 17.63 7.25 2.75
N ILE A 121 17.36 7.33 1.45
CA ILE A 121 17.45 8.56 0.65
C ILE A 121 16.52 9.68 1.16
N SER A 122 15.46 9.32 1.88
CA SER A 122 14.48 10.26 2.43
C SER A 122 14.73 10.61 3.90
N ALA A 123 15.85 10.16 4.49
CA ALA A 123 16.14 10.37 5.92
C ALA A 123 16.20 11.86 6.29
N ALA A 124 16.77 12.70 5.42
CA ALA A 124 16.93 14.13 5.68
C ALA A 124 15.61 14.90 5.79
N SER A 125 14.51 14.38 5.24
CA SER A 125 13.17 14.98 5.34
C SER A 125 12.21 14.18 6.21
N CYS A 126 12.58 12.96 6.65
CA CYS A 126 11.76 12.07 7.44
C CYS A 126 11.71 12.48 8.93
N VAL A 127 10.50 12.64 9.48
CA VAL A 127 10.29 12.97 10.90
C VAL A 127 10.95 11.95 11.83
N PHE A 128 10.69 10.66 11.61
CA PHE A 128 11.26 9.59 12.44
C PHE A 128 12.80 9.57 12.43
N ALA A 129 13.41 9.74 11.25
CA ALA A 129 14.87 9.71 11.12
C ALA A 129 15.51 10.92 11.84
N LYS A 130 14.93 12.12 11.68
CA LYS A 130 15.41 13.32 12.37
C LYS A 130 15.42 13.16 13.89
N HIS A 131 14.40 12.54 14.47
CA HIS A 131 14.35 12.33 15.92
C HIS A 131 15.25 11.19 16.42
N THR A 132 15.65 10.25 15.55
CA THR A 132 16.52 9.12 15.92
C THR A 132 18.01 9.39 15.72
N HIS A 133 18.37 10.48 15.02
CA HIS A 133 19.75 10.94 14.83
C HIS A 133 20.14 12.13 15.75
N VAL A 134 19.27 12.55 16.68
CA VAL A 134 19.65 13.43 17.80
C VAL A 134 20.18 12.56 18.93
N THR A 135 21.46 12.19 18.81
CA THR A 135 22.32 11.73 19.91
C THR A 135 23.70 12.30 19.68
#